data_AF-A0A6A6AM74-F1
#
_entry.id   AF-A0A6A6AM74-F1
#
_cell.length_a   1.000
_cell.length_b   1.000
_cell.length_c   1.000
_cell.angle_alpha   90.00
_cell.angle_beta   90.00
_cell.angle_gamma   90.00
#
_symmetry.space_group_name_H-M   'P 1'
#
loop_
_entity.id
_entity.type
_entity.pdbx_description
1 polymer ?
#
loop_
_entity_poly.entity_id
_entity_poly.type
_entity_poly.pdbx_seq_one_letter_code
_entity_poly.pdbx_strand_id
1 'polypeptide(L)'
;MPFRLTYVRDRADFEDVMACQWIAHENPFQPFFRLFCPVYESGRLDSINKAASLQWKWHEHEIDAHWLKVVDEGAENKIVGAAWYKIYKEDPFQHEEEEVVDWYPENSTREFVGQALEQLDEPRRNGAQKPHIFLNILFTHPSYRSRGVGSTLLTWGIEKADELDVEFWLDATPLGKPLYEKHGFELVKRNPVVPKTDLPDEDWQQLQGEMGEIVFWTMKRGRKSERETTTA
;
A
#
# COMPACT_ATOMS: atom_id res chain seq x y z
N MET A 1 14.46 -2.29 22.45
CA MET A 1 13.03 -2.48 22.72
C MET A 1 12.59 -3.65 21.85
N PRO A 2 12.01 -4.73 22.40
CA PRO A 2 11.67 -5.89 21.59
C PRO A 2 10.42 -5.57 20.77
N PHE A 3 10.64 -5.36 19.48
CA PHE A 3 9.57 -5.35 18.50
C PHE A 3 9.29 -6.79 18.08
N ARG A 4 8.02 -7.17 18.03
CA ARG A 4 7.61 -8.50 17.59
C ARG A 4 6.74 -8.40 16.34
N LEU A 5 7.15 -9.11 15.29
CA LEU A 5 6.37 -9.31 14.07
C LEU A 5 5.37 -10.44 14.30
N THR A 6 4.12 -10.26 13.86
CA THR A 6 3.08 -11.29 13.89
C THR A 6 2.02 -11.00 12.83
N TYR A 7 1.20 -12.00 12.48
CA TYR A 7 0.02 -11.79 11.66
C TYR A 7 -1.06 -10.99 12.41
N VAL A 8 -1.85 -10.23 11.66
CA VAL A 8 -3.14 -9.71 12.13
C VAL A 8 -4.11 -10.88 12.20
N ARG A 9 -4.74 -11.07 13.37
CA ARG A 9 -5.44 -12.32 13.68
C ARG A 9 -6.92 -12.31 13.30
N ASP A 10 -7.57 -11.17 13.48
CA ASP A 10 -9.00 -11.02 13.35
C ASP A 10 -9.36 -9.56 13.08
N ARG A 11 -10.67 -9.32 12.93
CA ARG A 11 -11.22 -8.01 12.65
C ARG A 11 -10.93 -6.96 13.73
N ALA A 12 -10.99 -7.34 15.01
CA ALA A 12 -10.74 -6.39 16.09
C ALA A 12 -9.27 -5.96 16.10
N ASP A 13 -8.36 -6.90 15.83
CA ASP A 13 -6.94 -6.63 15.64
C ASP A 13 -6.67 -5.69 14.46
N PHE A 14 -7.47 -5.81 13.40
CA PHE A 14 -7.37 -4.95 12.22
C PHE A 14 -7.80 -3.50 12.47
N GLU A 15 -8.72 -3.24 13.39
CA GLU A 15 -9.15 -1.88 13.73
C GLU A 15 -8.01 -1.05 14.35
N ASP A 16 -7.18 -1.67 15.20
CA ASP A 16 -5.98 -1.05 15.75
C ASP A 16 -4.90 -0.81 14.68
N VAL A 17 -4.79 -1.71 13.70
CA VAL A 17 -3.93 -1.53 12.52
C VAL A 17 -4.37 -0.30 11.73
N MET A 18 -5.67 -0.16 11.49
CA MET A 18 -6.24 0.98 10.76
C MET A 18 -6.05 2.30 11.50
N ALA A 19 -6.26 2.33 12.82
CA ALA A 19 -5.95 3.51 13.63
C ALA A 19 -4.48 3.92 13.50
N CYS A 20 -3.55 2.96 13.54
CA CYS A 20 -2.13 3.22 13.34
C CYS A 20 -1.81 3.68 11.90
N GLN A 21 -2.47 3.13 10.88
CA GLN A 21 -2.28 3.50 9.47
C GLN A 21 -2.61 4.97 9.24
N TRP A 22 -3.75 5.43 9.75
CA TRP A 22 -4.19 6.82 9.62
C TRP A 22 -3.19 7.78 10.27
N ILE A 23 -2.73 7.47 11.49
CA ILE A 23 -1.69 8.27 12.17
C ILE A 23 -0.40 8.30 11.34
N ALA A 24 0.01 7.17 10.75
CA ALA A 24 1.23 7.07 9.97
C ALA A 24 1.17 7.89 8.67
N HIS A 25 0.02 7.97 7.99
CA HIS A 25 -0.14 8.72 6.74
C HIS A 25 -0.53 10.18 6.96
N GLU A 26 -0.83 10.60 8.19
CA GLU A 26 -1.14 12.00 8.52
C GLU A 26 0.04 12.76 9.14
N ASN A 27 1.15 12.06 9.44
CA ASN A 27 2.33 12.67 10.05
C ASN A 27 3.64 12.12 9.45
N PRO A 28 4.26 12.78 8.45
CA PRO A 28 3.70 13.92 7.73
C PRO A 28 2.50 13.49 6.89
N PHE A 29 1.63 14.44 6.56
CA PHE A 29 0.47 14.16 5.71
C PHE A 29 0.90 13.63 4.34
N GLN A 30 0.25 12.57 3.88
CA GLN A 30 0.46 11.90 2.60
C GLN A 30 -0.85 11.96 1.81
N PRO A 31 -0.99 12.90 0.84
CA PRO A 31 -2.28 13.17 0.19
C PRO A 31 -2.90 11.94 -0.49
N PHE A 32 -2.07 11.10 -1.13
CA PHE A 32 -2.51 9.87 -1.80
C PHE A 32 -3.36 8.96 -0.90
N PHE A 33 -3.15 9.01 0.42
CA PHE A 33 -3.88 8.16 1.35
C PHE A 33 -5.39 8.40 1.26
N ARG A 34 -5.82 9.61 0.86
CA ARG A 34 -7.24 9.92 0.68
C ARG A 34 -7.89 9.20 -0.49
N LEU A 35 -7.14 8.85 -1.53
CA LEU A 35 -7.65 8.01 -2.64
C LEU A 35 -8.26 6.70 -2.11
N PHE A 36 -7.69 6.14 -1.05
CA PHE A 36 -8.13 4.89 -0.43
C PHE A 36 -8.96 5.11 0.85
N CYS A 37 -8.76 6.22 1.54
CA CYS A 37 -9.33 6.52 2.85
C CYS A 37 -9.83 7.97 2.90
N PRO A 38 -10.92 8.31 2.18
CA PRO A 38 -11.49 9.65 2.21
C PRO A 38 -12.01 10.00 3.60
N VAL A 39 -12.18 11.30 3.85
CA VAL A 39 -12.83 11.81 5.06
C VAL A 39 -14.27 12.18 4.70
N TYR A 40 -15.23 11.44 5.24
CA TYR A 40 -16.66 11.68 5.02
C TYR A 40 -17.18 12.79 5.94
N GLU A 41 -18.28 13.43 5.52
CA GLU A 41 -19.01 14.44 6.32
C GLU A 41 -19.49 13.92 7.67
N SER A 42 -19.73 12.61 7.78
CA SER A 42 -20.07 11.91 9.03
C SER A 42 -18.95 11.98 10.08
N GLY A 43 -17.77 12.43 9.70
CA GLY A 43 -16.67 12.74 10.59
C GLY A 43 -15.58 11.68 10.60
N ARG A 44 -14.51 12.02 11.33
CA ARG A 44 -13.25 11.27 11.31
C ARG A 44 -13.37 9.83 11.77
N LEU A 45 -14.02 9.60 12.91
CA LEU A 45 -14.12 8.25 13.48
C LEU A 45 -14.91 7.31 12.56
N ASP A 46 -16.02 7.79 12.01
CA ASP A 46 -16.80 7.03 11.04
C ASP A 46 -15.98 6.74 9.77
N SER A 47 -15.17 7.69 9.30
CA SER A 47 -14.29 7.51 8.14
C SER A 47 -13.22 6.43 8.38
N ILE A 48 -12.63 6.39 9.57
CA ILE A 48 -11.68 5.33 9.97
C ILE A 48 -12.39 3.97 9.96
N ASN A 49 -13.60 3.89 10.52
CA ASN A 49 -14.36 2.64 10.58
C ASN A 49 -14.77 2.15 9.18
N LYS A 50 -15.21 3.05 8.30
CA LYS A 50 -15.52 2.74 6.90
C LYS A 50 -14.29 2.25 6.14
N ALA A 51 -13.17 2.95 6.26
CA ALA A 51 -11.89 2.54 5.66
C ALA A 51 -11.44 1.16 6.17
N ALA A 52 -11.60 0.91 7.47
CA ALA A 52 -11.30 -0.41 8.05
C ALA A 52 -12.19 -1.49 7.44
N SER A 53 -13.50 -1.28 7.39
CA SER A 53 -14.44 -2.27 6.82
C SER A 53 -14.15 -2.56 5.35
N LEU A 54 -13.84 -1.53 4.58
CA LEU A 54 -13.53 -1.65 3.16
C LEU A 54 -12.21 -2.40 2.91
N GLN A 55 -11.11 -2.01 3.57
CA GLN A 55 -9.82 -2.70 3.40
C GLN A 55 -9.86 -4.14 3.89
N TRP A 56 -10.65 -4.44 4.93
CA TRP A 56 -10.86 -5.81 5.37
C TRP A 56 -11.65 -6.62 4.35
N LYS A 57 -12.71 -6.03 3.77
CA LYS A 57 -13.43 -6.65 2.65
C LYS A 57 -12.47 -6.94 1.49
N TRP A 58 -11.63 -5.99 1.09
CA TRP A 58 -10.61 -6.24 0.06
C TRP A 58 -9.68 -7.39 0.44
N HIS A 59 -9.20 -7.43 1.68
CA HIS A 59 -8.37 -8.53 2.17
C HIS A 59 -9.07 -9.89 2.08
N GLU A 60 -10.35 -9.98 2.41
CA GLU A 60 -11.13 -11.23 2.34
C GLU A 60 -11.41 -11.70 0.90
N HIS A 61 -11.40 -10.80 -0.09
CA HIS A 61 -11.59 -11.16 -1.50
C HIS A 61 -10.28 -11.61 -2.17
N GLU A 62 -9.13 -11.29 -1.59
CA GLU A 62 -7.83 -11.71 -2.11
C GLU A 62 -7.51 -13.15 -1.70
N ILE A 63 -7.26 -14.01 -2.70
CA ILE A 63 -7.04 -15.46 -2.51
C ILE A 63 -5.88 -15.77 -1.56
N ASP A 64 -4.78 -15.03 -1.70
CA ASP A 64 -3.55 -15.24 -0.92
C ASP A 64 -2.96 -13.88 -0.53
N ALA A 65 -3.57 -13.27 0.47
CA ALA A 65 -3.13 -12.00 1.04
C ALA A 65 -2.87 -12.11 2.54
N HIS A 66 -1.94 -11.29 3.03
CA HIS A 66 -1.51 -11.35 4.43
C HIS A 66 -1.30 -9.96 5.01
N TRP A 67 -2.01 -9.68 6.10
CA TRP A 67 -1.69 -8.57 6.97
C TRP A 67 -0.73 -9.01 8.07
N LEU A 68 0.41 -8.33 8.13
CA LEU A 68 1.39 -8.43 9.21
C LEU A 68 1.40 -7.15 10.02
N LYS A 69 1.70 -7.26 11.30
CA LYS A 69 1.89 -6.13 12.21
C LYS A 69 3.14 -6.32 13.05
N VAL A 70 3.70 -5.19 13.46
CA VAL A 70 4.75 -5.12 14.48
C VAL A 70 4.17 -4.49 15.73
N VAL A 71 4.35 -5.16 16.86
CA VAL A 71 3.98 -4.65 18.19
C VAL A 71 5.21 -4.28 19.01
N ASP A 72 5.09 -3.23 19.83
CA ASP A 72 6.08 -2.92 20.87
C ASP A 72 5.68 -3.62 22.18
N GLU A 73 6.42 -4.66 22.54
CA GLU A 73 6.14 -5.45 23.76
C GLU A 73 6.49 -4.65 25.04
N GLY A 74 7.31 -3.60 24.93
CA GLY A 74 7.59 -2.66 26.01
C GLY A 74 6.50 -1.61 26.21
N ALA A 75 5.50 -1.54 25.33
CA ALA A 75 4.42 -0.56 25.36
C ALA A 75 3.06 -1.26 25.21
N GLU A 76 2.77 -2.21 26.10
CA GLU A 76 1.48 -2.91 26.18
C GLU A 76 1.05 -3.58 24.85
N ASN A 77 2.02 -4.08 24.08
CA ASN A 77 1.81 -4.66 22.74
C ASN A 77 1.15 -3.68 21.74
N LYS A 78 1.37 -2.37 21.90
CA LYS A 78 0.90 -1.36 20.95
C LYS A 78 1.37 -1.69 19.53
N ILE A 79 0.46 -1.63 18.56
CA ILE A 79 0.80 -1.72 17.14
C ILE A 79 1.58 -0.47 16.72
N VAL A 80 2.75 -0.69 16.14
CA VAL A 80 3.69 0.39 15.74
C VAL A 80 4.00 0.39 14.26
N GLY A 81 3.46 -0.56 13.50
CA GLY A 81 3.54 -0.63 12.06
C GLY A 81 2.85 -1.88 11.55
N ALA A 82 2.50 -1.87 10.26
CA ALA A 82 1.91 -3.02 9.60
C ALA A 82 2.25 -3.01 8.11
N ALA A 83 2.05 -4.16 7.48
CA ALA A 83 2.19 -4.34 6.05
C ALA A 83 1.13 -5.30 5.51
N TRP A 84 0.66 -5.04 4.31
CA TRP A 84 -0.28 -5.87 3.57
C TRP A 84 0.37 -6.38 2.29
N TYR A 85 0.45 -7.70 2.18
CA TYR A 85 1.02 -8.41 1.05
C TYR A 85 -0.08 -9.11 0.26
N LYS A 86 0.08 -9.14 -1.07
CA LYS A 86 -0.66 -10.01 -1.98
C LYS A 86 0.35 -10.96 -2.64
N ILE A 87 0.08 -12.26 -2.63
CA ILE A 87 0.95 -13.30 -3.20
C ILE A 87 0.25 -13.90 -4.41
N TYR A 88 0.77 -13.61 -5.60
CA TYR A 88 0.22 -14.12 -6.84
C TYR A 88 1.02 -15.35 -7.30
N LYS A 89 0.36 -16.50 -7.34
CA LYS A 89 0.93 -17.78 -7.83
C LYS A 89 0.82 -17.94 -9.34
N GLU A 90 0.02 -17.09 -9.97
CA GLU A 90 -0.22 -17.00 -11.41
C GLU A 90 -0.20 -15.51 -11.80
N ASP A 91 -0.38 -15.20 -13.08
CA ASP A 91 -0.52 -13.82 -13.55
C ASP A 91 -1.89 -13.26 -13.11
N PRO A 92 -1.97 -12.25 -12.23
CA PRO A 92 -3.24 -11.72 -11.74
C PRO A 92 -3.94 -10.82 -12.77
N PHE A 93 -3.33 -10.53 -13.91
CA PHE A 93 -3.85 -9.60 -14.92
C PHE A 93 -4.43 -10.31 -16.17
N GLN A 94 -4.67 -11.62 -16.08
CA GLN A 94 -5.23 -12.40 -17.20
C GLN A 94 -6.70 -12.09 -17.49
N HIS A 95 -7.42 -11.55 -16.51
CA HIS A 95 -8.82 -11.17 -16.63
C HIS A 95 -8.96 -9.69 -16.27
N GLU A 96 -9.72 -8.95 -17.08
CA GLU A 96 -10.13 -7.61 -16.72
C GLU A 96 -11.15 -7.71 -15.57
N GLU A 97 -10.77 -7.20 -14.40
CA GLU A 97 -11.70 -6.92 -13.31
C GLU A 97 -12.05 -5.45 -13.34
N GLU A 98 -13.34 -5.15 -13.25
CA GLU A 98 -13.81 -3.76 -13.12
C GLU A 98 -13.57 -3.29 -11.68
N GLU A 99 -12.61 -2.39 -11.50
CA GLU A 99 -12.39 -1.75 -10.20
C GLU A 99 -13.48 -0.70 -9.94
N VAL A 100 -14.39 -1.02 -9.03
CA VAL A 100 -15.48 -0.11 -8.64
C VAL A 100 -15.06 0.72 -7.42
N VAL A 101 -14.92 2.04 -7.61
CA VAL A 101 -14.59 3.00 -6.55
C VAL A 101 -15.85 3.44 -5.77
N ASP A 102 -16.58 2.48 -5.21
CA ASP A 102 -17.88 2.72 -4.55
C ASP A 102 -17.79 3.48 -3.21
N TRP A 103 -16.58 3.61 -2.65
CA TRP A 103 -16.32 4.38 -1.44
C TRP A 103 -16.25 5.89 -1.67
N TYR A 104 -16.22 6.33 -2.93
CA TYR A 104 -16.43 7.72 -3.32
C TYR A 104 -17.87 7.92 -3.84
N PRO A 105 -18.48 9.10 -3.62
CA PRO A 105 -19.82 9.40 -4.13
C PRO A 105 -19.87 9.34 -5.66
N GLU A 106 -21.05 9.06 -6.22
CA GLU A 106 -21.25 8.98 -7.68
C GLU A 106 -21.27 10.38 -8.32
N ASN A 107 -20.11 11.03 -8.33
CA ASN A 107 -19.83 12.32 -8.94
C ASN A 107 -18.40 12.32 -9.53
N SER A 108 -17.91 13.49 -9.94
CA SER A 108 -16.58 13.68 -10.53
C SER A 108 -15.43 13.22 -9.64
N THR A 109 -15.59 13.16 -8.32
CA THR A 109 -14.54 12.66 -7.41
C THR A 109 -14.30 11.16 -7.56
N ARG A 110 -15.34 10.37 -7.84
CA ARG A 110 -15.19 8.94 -8.12
C ARG A 110 -14.43 8.72 -9.42
N GLU A 111 -14.72 9.51 -10.45
CA GLU A 111 -13.96 9.47 -11.71
C GLU A 111 -12.49 9.84 -11.48
N PHE A 112 -12.22 10.92 -10.74
CA PHE A 112 -10.86 11.34 -10.38
C PHE A 112 -10.09 10.19 -9.73
N VAL A 113 -10.69 9.55 -8.72
CA VAL A 113 -10.05 8.48 -7.96
C VAL A 113 -9.89 7.22 -8.80
N GLY A 114 -10.89 6.85 -9.60
CA GLY A 114 -10.77 5.72 -10.54
C GLY A 114 -9.61 5.92 -11.50
N GLN A 115 -9.48 7.11 -12.11
CA GLN A 115 -8.33 7.43 -12.95
C GLN A 115 -7.00 7.38 -12.17
N ALA A 116 -6.99 7.83 -10.91
CA ALA A 116 -5.79 7.84 -10.08
C ALA A 116 -5.30 6.42 -9.76
N LEU A 117 -6.22 5.51 -9.42
CA LEU A 117 -5.91 4.11 -9.10
C LEU A 117 -5.48 3.34 -10.35
N GLU A 118 -6.18 3.54 -11.48
CA GLU A 118 -5.79 2.97 -12.76
C GLU A 118 -4.36 3.39 -13.15
N GLN A 119 -4.05 4.68 -13.02
CA GLN A 119 -2.70 5.18 -13.28
C GLN A 119 -1.66 4.62 -12.32
N LEU A 120 -2.00 4.42 -11.05
CA LEU A 120 -1.11 3.84 -10.03
C LEU A 120 -0.77 2.38 -10.37
N ASP A 121 -1.75 1.60 -10.82
CA ASP A 121 -1.59 0.18 -11.11
C ASP A 121 -1.00 -0.12 -12.51
N GLU A 122 -1.15 0.78 -13.48
CA GLU A 122 -0.71 0.61 -14.87
C GLU A 122 0.75 0.12 -15.01
N PRO A 123 1.76 0.66 -14.30
CA PRO A 123 3.13 0.16 -14.40
C PRO A 123 3.29 -1.31 -13.96
N ARG A 124 2.59 -1.71 -12.90
CA ARG A 124 2.63 -3.09 -12.38
C ARG A 124 1.86 -4.02 -13.31
N ARG A 125 0.68 -3.62 -13.78
CA ARG A 125 -0.13 -4.37 -14.76
C ARG A 125 0.64 -4.71 -16.02
N ASN A 126 1.47 -3.77 -16.48
CA ASN A 126 2.30 -3.95 -17.68
C ASN A 126 3.63 -4.68 -17.40
N GLY A 127 4.10 -4.70 -16.14
CA GLY A 127 5.43 -5.20 -15.78
C GLY A 127 5.45 -6.53 -15.04
N ALA A 128 4.37 -6.90 -14.35
CA ALA A 128 4.30 -8.00 -13.40
C ALA A 128 3.28 -9.08 -13.83
N GLN A 129 3.24 -9.40 -15.14
CA GLN A 129 2.32 -10.38 -15.75
C GLN A 129 2.76 -11.84 -15.55
N LYS A 130 3.16 -12.19 -14.33
CA LYS A 130 3.69 -13.50 -13.93
C LYS A 130 3.57 -13.65 -12.41
N PRO A 131 3.82 -14.84 -11.83
CA PRO A 131 3.81 -15.02 -10.38
C PRO A 131 4.76 -14.02 -9.70
N HIS A 132 4.26 -13.30 -8.71
CA HIS A 132 4.99 -12.28 -7.97
C HIS A 132 4.37 -12.01 -6.60
N ILE A 133 5.14 -11.39 -5.71
CA ILE A 133 4.60 -10.78 -4.49
C ILE A 133 4.40 -9.29 -4.77
N PHE A 134 3.30 -8.73 -4.26
CA PHE A 134 3.07 -7.29 -4.24
C PHE A 134 2.92 -6.80 -2.79
N LEU A 135 3.73 -5.82 -2.40
CA LEU A 135 3.56 -5.10 -1.13
C LEU A 135 2.58 -3.95 -1.39
N ASN A 136 1.32 -4.18 -1.04
CA ASN A 136 0.26 -3.21 -1.29
C ASN A 136 0.32 -2.03 -0.30
N ILE A 137 0.59 -2.32 0.98
CA ILE A 137 0.63 -1.30 2.03
C ILE A 137 1.80 -1.58 2.97
N LEU A 138 2.56 -0.55 3.34
CA LEU A 138 3.49 -0.60 4.47
C LEU A 138 3.50 0.75 5.18
N PHE A 139 3.36 0.72 6.50
CA PHE A 139 3.51 1.92 7.31
C PHE A 139 4.16 1.64 8.65
N THR A 140 4.71 2.71 9.24
CA THR A 140 5.27 2.71 10.58
C THR A 140 4.77 3.95 11.30
N HIS A 141 4.31 3.75 12.54
CA HIS A 141 3.88 4.83 13.43
C HIS A 141 5.00 5.89 13.51
N PRO A 142 4.70 7.20 13.42
CA PRO A 142 5.71 8.26 13.30
C PRO A 142 6.80 8.21 14.39
N SER A 143 6.41 8.04 15.66
CA SER A 143 7.32 7.90 16.81
C SER A 143 8.19 6.63 16.83
N TYR A 144 7.96 5.71 15.89
CA TYR A 144 8.64 4.43 15.75
C TYR A 144 9.46 4.30 14.46
N ARG A 145 9.48 5.35 13.62
CA ARG A 145 10.31 5.39 12.41
C ARG A 145 11.79 5.42 12.74
N SER A 146 12.60 4.98 11.78
CA SER A 146 14.07 4.88 11.92
C SER A 146 14.53 4.00 13.09
N ARG A 147 13.66 3.10 13.59
CA ARG A 147 13.96 2.13 14.65
C ARG A 147 13.90 0.67 14.18
N GLY A 148 13.83 0.45 12.86
CA GLY A 148 13.84 -0.89 12.25
C GLY A 148 12.47 -1.50 11.95
N VAL A 149 11.36 -0.91 12.41
CA VAL A 149 10.00 -1.47 12.21
C VAL A 149 9.67 -1.72 10.72
N GLY A 150 9.87 -0.72 9.86
CA GLY A 150 9.63 -0.88 8.42
C GLY A 150 10.54 -1.91 7.76
N SER A 151 11.81 -2.01 8.20
CA SER A 151 12.73 -3.06 7.75
C SER A 151 12.25 -4.44 8.18
N THR A 152 11.82 -4.62 9.43
CA THR A 152 11.30 -5.89 9.94
C THR A 152 10.11 -6.38 9.13
N LEU A 153 9.16 -5.49 8.80
CA LEU A 153 8.04 -5.82 7.93
C LEU A 153 8.53 -6.22 6.54
N LEU A 154 9.33 -5.37 5.89
CA LEU A 154 9.82 -5.59 4.54
C LEU A 154 10.63 -6.90 4.40
N THR A 155 11.47 -7.22 5.39
CA THR A 155 12.28 -8.45 5.40
C THR A 155 11.43 -9.70 5.28
N TRP A 156 10.27 -9.76 5.95
CA TRP A 156 9.36 -10.91 5.81
C TRP A 156 8.93 -11.13 4.35
N GLY A 157 8.57 -10.04 3.64
CA GLY A 157 8.17 -10.11 2.24
C GLY A 157 9.32 -10.53 1.33
N ILE A 158 10.55 -10.05 1.61
CA ILE A 158 11.76 -10.44 0.88
C ILE A 158 12.05 -11.93 1.07
N GLU A 159 12.02 -12.42 2.31
CA GLU A 159 12.24 -13.83 2.62
C GLU A 159 11.20 -14.71 1.93
N LYS A 160 9.94 -14.29 1.93
CA LYS A 160 8.86 -15.00 1.23
C LYS A 160 9.05 -15.01 -0.29
N ALA A 161 9.45 -13.88 -0.89
CA ALA A 161 9.74 -13.80 -2.32
C ALA A 161 10.93 -14.69 -2.71
N ASP A 162 11.97 -14.70 -1.87
CA ASP A 162 13.18 -15.51 -2.07
C ASP A 162 12.92 -17.01 -1.88
N GLU A 163 12.02 -17.40 -0.98
CA GLU A 163 11.55 -18.78 -0.80
C GLU A 163 10.79 -19.28 -2.02
N LEU A 164 9.93 -18.44 -2.61
CA LEU A 164 9.13 -18.76 -3.79
C LEU A 164 9.87 -18.56 -5.11
N ASP A 165 11.07 -17.95 -5.07
CA ASP A 165 11.86 -17.51 -6.22
C ASP A 165 11.05 -16.69 -7.25
N VAL A 166 10.24 -15.75 -6.75
CA VAL A 166 9.42 -14.83 -7.56
C VAL A 166 9.91 -13.39 -7.44
N GLU A 167 9.52 -12.54 -8.39
CA GLU A 167 9.77 -11.10 -8.26
C GLU A 167 8.93 -10.50 -7.13
N PHE A 168 9.43 -9.43 -6.53
CA PHE A 168 8.73 -8.69 -5.48
C PHE A 168 8.55 -7.23 -5.89
N TRP A 169 7.30 -6.82 -6.07
CA TRP A 169 6.89 -5.52 -6.57
C TRP A 169 6.27 -4.65 -5.48
N LEU A 170 6.37 -3.33 -5.64
CA LEU A 170 5.72 -2.32 -4.81
C LEU A 170 5.66 -0.96 -5.51
N ASP A 171 4.80 -0.08 -5.01
CA ASP A 171 4.76 1.33 -5.38
C ASP A 171 5.25 2.19 -4.21
N ALA A 172 6.41 2.79 -4.39
CA ALA A 172 7.08 3.55 -3.35
C ALA A 172 6.62 5.01 -3.33
N THR A 173 6.30 5.52 -2.15
CA THR A 173 6.17 6.97 -1.90
C THR A 173 7.55 7.63 -1.79
N PRO A 174 7.66 8.98 -1.85
CA PRO A 174 8.93 9.65 -1.59
C PRO A 174 9.54 9.28 -0.23
N LEU A 175 8.70 9.08 0.78
CA LEU A 175 9.12 8.70 2.14
C LEU A 175 9.58 7.22 2.21
N GLY A 176 8.90 6.32 1.49
CA GLY A 176 9.20 4.89 1.50
C GLY A 176 10.38 4.49 0.62
N LYS A 177 10.59 5.20 -0.50
CA LYS A 177 11.60 4.86 -1.52
C LYS A 177 13.01 4.57 -0.96
N PRO A 178 13.59 5.39 -0.04
CA PRO A 178 14.91 5.11 0.50
C PRO A 178 15.01 3.78 1.26
N LEU A 179 13.93 3.35 1.91
CA LEU A 179 13.88 2.05 2.58
C LEU A 179 13.99 0.92 1.54
N TYR A 180 13.24 1.00 0.46
CA TYR A 180 13.20 -0.04 -0.56
C TYR A 180 14.52 -0.14 -1.34
N GLU A 181 15.11 1.00 -1.70
CA GLU A 181 16.44 1.04 -2.34
C GLU A 181 17.51 0.37 -1.48
N LYS A 182 17.50 0.63 -0.17
CA LYS A 182 18.43 -0.02 0.78
C LYS A 182 18.29 -1.55 0.80
N HIS A 183 17.13 -2.10 0.45
CA HIS A 183 16.88 -3.54 0.41
C HIS A 183 16.97 -4.13 -1.00
N GLY A 184 17.58 -3.38 -1.94
CA GLY A 184 17.86 -3.86 -3.29
C GLY A 184 16.62 -3.96 -4.17
N PHE A 185 15.65 -3.07 -3.97
CA PHE A 185 14.63 -2.77 -4.97
C PHE A 185 15.17 -1.77 -5.98
N GLU A 186 14.86 -2.01 -7.24
CA GLU A 186 15.27 -1.21 -8.38
C GLU A 186 14.06 -0.46 -8.96
N LEU A 187 14.32 0.72 -9.50
CA LEU A 187 13.29 1.53 -10.14
C LEU A 187 12.84 0.90 -11.46
N VAL A 188 11.52 0.69 -11.60
CA VAL A 188 10.90 0.33 -12.88
C VAL A 188 10.37 1.58 -13.59
N LYS A 189 9.54 2.38 -12.90
CA LYS A 189 8.92 3.59 -13.48
C LYS A 189 8.70 4.63 -12.39
N ARG A 190 9.09 5.88 -12.65
CA ARG A 190 8.57 7.03 -11.90
C ARG A 190 7.19 7.34 -12.47
N ASN A 191 6.18 7.32 -11.63
CA ASN A 191 4.77 7.37 -12.01
C ASN A 191 4.05 8.53 -11.31
N PRO A 192 4.04 9.73 -11.91
CA PRO A 192 3.17 10.82 -11.46
C PRO A 192 1.71 10.44 -11.72
N VAL A 193 0.85 10.60 -10.71
CA VAL A 193 -0.58 10.35 -10.81
C VAL A 193 -1.28 11.67 -11.10
N VAL A 194 -1.83 11.80 -12.29
CA VAL A 194 -2.44 13.03 -12.81
C VAL A 194 -3.77 12.68 -13.49
N PRO A 195 -4.86 12.51 -12.73
CA PRO A 195 -6.21 12.44 -13.29
C PRO A 195 -6.52 13.69 -14.12
N LYS A 196 -7.28 13.51 -15.20
CA LYS A 196 -7.64 14.59 -16.12
C LYS A 196 -9.12 14.51 -16.52
N THR A 197 -9.70 15.69 -16.70
CA THR A 197 -11.01 15.87 -17.32
C THR A 197 -11.00 17.18 -18.10
N ASP A 198 -11.75 17.24 -19.18
CA ASP A 198 -11.92 18.47 -19.97
C ASP A 198 -12.92 19.45 -19.31
N LEU A 199 -13.71 18.97 -18.34
CA LEU A 199 -14.77 19.73 -17.67
C LEU A 199 -14.71 19.58 -16.14
N PRO A 200 -13.68 20.14 -15.46
CA PRO A 200 -13.53 19.99 -14.02
C PRO A 200 -14.57 20.85 -13.28
N ASP A 201 -15.51 20.20 -12.58
CA ASP A 201 -16.45 20.85 -11.66
C ASP A 201 -15.80 21.21 -10.31
N GLU A 202 -16.57 21.80 -9.39
CA GLU A 202 -16.07 22.26 -8.09
C GLU A 202 -15.50 21.11 -7.25
N ASP A 203 -16.19 19.96 -7.23
CA ASP A 203 -15.77 18.75 -6.50
C ASP A 203 -14.43 18.20 -7.03
N TRP A 204 -14.24 18.15 -8.35
CA TRP A 204 -12.99 17.74 -8.97
C TRP A 204 -11.85 18.70 -8.61
N GLN A 205 -12.09 20.01 -8.73
CA GLN A 205 -11.06 21.03 -8.46
C GLN A 205 -10.64 21.03 -6.99
N GLN A 206 -11.59 20.87 -6.07
CA GLN A 206 -11.30 20.76 -4.65
C GLN A 206 -10.44 19.53 -4.36
N LEU A 207 -10.85 18.35 -4.83
CA LEU A 207 -10.10 17.12 -4.60
C LEU A 207 -8.69 17.19 -5.21
N GLN A 208 -8.56 17.72 -6.43
CA GLN A 208 -7.27 17.91 -7.08
C GLN A 208 -6.36 18.83 -6.26
N GLY A 209 -6.90 19.91 -5.71
CA GLY A 209 -6.17 20.83 -4.83
C GLY A 209 -5.72 20.17 -3.53
N GLU A 210 -6.56 19.34 -2.92
CA GLU A 210 -6.23 18.57 -1.71
C GLU A 210 -5.17 17.48 -1.97
N MET A 211 -5.23 16.82 -3.12
CA MET A 211 -4.28 15.78 -3.51
C MET A 211 -2.88 16.34 -3.83
N GLY A 212 -2.82 17.52 -4.46
CA GLY A 212 -1.55 18.10 -4.90
C GLY A 212 -0.78 17.19 -5.86
N GLU A 213 0.55 17.28 -5.86
CA GLU A 213 1.38 16.36 -6.66
C GLU A 213 1.52 15.01 -5.96
N ILE A 214 1.01 13.97 -6.61
CA ILE A 214 1.21 12.58 -6.20
C ILE A 214 2.17 11.92 -7.17
N VAL A 215 3.23 11.33 -6.63
CA VAL A 215 4.19 10.54 -7.41
C VAL A 215 4.54 9.27 -6.66
N PHE A 216 4.46 8.17 -7.38
CA PHE A 216 4.97 6.88 -6.96
C PHE A 216 6.20 6.50 -7.79
N TRP A 217 7.02 5.63 -7.22
CA TRP A 217 8.04 4.91 -7.96
C TRP A 217 7.65 3.45 -7.89
N THR A 218 7.18 2.90 -9.01
CA THR A 218 7.01 1.46 -9.13
C THR A 218 8.40 0.84 -9.11
N MET A 219 8.64 -0.02 -8.14
CA MET A 219 9.92 -0.66 -7.90
C MET A 219 9.74 -2.16 -7.85
N LYS A 220 10.80 -2.87 -8.23
CA LYS A 220 10.82 -4.32 -8.12
C LYS A 220 12.13 -4.81 -7.55
N ARG A 221 12.08 -5.98 -6.94
CA ARG A 221 13.23 -6.78 -6.59
C ARG A 221 13.20 -8.06 -7.40
N GLY A 222 14.29 -8.32 -8.12
CA GLY A 222 14.44 -9.52 -8.96
C GLY A 222 14.48 -10.81 -8.14
N ARG A 223 14.27 -11.92 -8.83
CA ARG A 223 14.26 -13.28 -8.24
C ARG A 223 15.59 -13.59 -7.57
N LYS A 224 15.60 -14.47 -6.59
CA LYS A 224 16.83 -14.86 -5.90
C LYS A 224 17.81 -15.52 -6.88
N SER A 225 17.32 -16.41 -7.74
CA SER A 225 18.11 -17.11 -8.76
C SER A 225 18.79 -16.17 -9.77
N GLU A 226 18.10 -15.10 -10.19
CA GLU A 226 18.64 -14.07 -11.09
C GLU A 226 19.78 -13.28 -10.43
N ARG A 227 19.61 -12.93 -9.15
CA ARG A 227 20.59 -12.16 -8.37
C ARG A 227 21.86 -12.95 -8.09
N GLU A 228 21.73 -14.24 -7.79
CA GLU A 228 22.89 -15.12 -7.54
C GLU A 228 23.72 -15.35 -8.80
N THR A 229 23.09 -15.45 -9.97
CA THR A 229 23.79 -15.62 -11.26
C THR A 229 24.61 -14.40 -11.67
N THR A 230 24.19 -13.20 -11.27
CA THR A 230 24.87 -11.93 -11.64
C THR A 230 26.12 -11.67 -10.77
N THR A 231 26.31 -12.44 -9.70
CA THR A 231 27.40 -12.25 -8.72
C THR A 231 28.54 -13.28 -8.90
N ALA A 232 28.41 -14.20 -9.89
CA ALA A 232 29.40 -15.22 -10.25
C ALA A 232 30.17 -14.83 -11.53
#